data_AF-A0A934H9D4-F1
#
_entry.id   AF-A0A934H9D4-F1
#
_cell.length_a   1.000
_cell.length_b   1.000
_cell.length_c   1.000
_cell.angle_alpha   90.00
_cell.angle_beta   90.00
_cell.angle_gamma   90.00
#
_symmetry.space_group_name_H-M   'P 1'
#
loop_
_entity.id
_entity.type
_entity.pdbx_description
1 polymer ?
#
loop_
_entity_poly.entity_id
_entity_poly.type
_entity_poly.pdbx_seq_one_letter_code
_entity_poly.pdbx_strand_id
1 'polypeptide(L)' 'MRLTHFDAAGRARMVEVGSKPDTAREAVARGQVTMQPATLALIKEGRLAKGDVLAVAELAGIMAAKKTS' A
#
# COMPACT_ATOMS: atom_id res chain seq x y z
N MET A 1 1.89 26.48 -4.06
CA MET A 1 2.43 25.40 -3.21
C MET A 1 3.81 25.00 -3.74
N ARG A 2 4.82 24.89 -2.88
CA ARG A 2 6.17 24.45 -3.27
C ARG A 2 6.31 22.94 -2.99
N LEU A 3 6.79 22.17 -3.96
CA LEU A 3 7.06 20.74 -3.78
C LEU A 3 8.27 20.55 -2.87
N THR A 4 8.17 19.73 -1.83
CA THR A 4 9.24 19.53 -0.83
C THR A 4 10.24 18.44 -1.23
N HIS A 5 9.79 17.43 -1.98
CA HIS A 5 10.57 16.27 -2.42
C HIS A 5 11.42 16.53 -3.68
N PHE A 6 11.44 17.76 -4.19
CA PHE A 6 12.25 18.16 -5.35
C PHE A 6 13.21 19.29 -4.98
N ASP A 7 14.42 19.27 -5.53
CA ASP A 7 15.38 20.36 -5.43
C ASP A 7 15.07 21.51 -6.41
N ALA A 8 15.87 22.58 -6.38
CA ALA A 8 15.69 23.75 -7.26
C ALA A 8 15.91 23.45 -8.75
N ALA A 9 16.59 22.33 -9.07
CA ALA A 9 16.80 21.84 -10.42
C ALA A 9 15.73 20.81 -10.86
N GLY A 10 14.71 20.56 -10.02
CA GLY A 10 13.64 19.60 -10.30
C GLY A 10 14.03 18.12 -10.10
N ARG A 11 15.14 17.83 -9.42
CA ARG A 11 15.55 16.46 -9.11
C ARG A 11 14.94 16.00 -7.79
N ALA A 12 14.58 14.73 -7.71
CA ALA A 12 14.05 14.14 -6.49
C ALA A 12 15.09 14.15 -5.36
N ARG A 13 14.65 14.41 -4.13
CA ARG A 13 15.49 14.37 -2.93
C ARG A 13 14.69 13.90 -1.72
N MET A 14 15.38 13.28 -0.77
CA MET A 14 14.84 13.02 0.55
C MET A 14 14.81 14.32 1.36
N VAL A 15 13.68 14.59 2.03
CA VAL A 15 13.52 15.79 2.86
C VAL A 15 14.14 15.53 4.23
N GLU A 16 14.96 16.46 4.72
CA GLU A 16 15.48 16.44 6.08
C GLU A 16 14.33 16.62 7.09
N VAL A 17 14.22 15.73 8.07
CA VAL A 17 13.14 15.72 9.07
C VAL A 17 13.63 15.53 10.51
N GLY A 18 14.95 15.43 10.75
CA GLY A 18 15.54 15.12 12.04
C GLY A 18 15.35 16.20 13.10
N SER A 19 15.06 17.44 12.70
CA SER A 19 14.69 18.50 13.65
C SER A 19 13.23 18.44 14.13
N LYS A 20 12.40 17.55 13.56
CA LYS A 20 10.98 17.44 13.92
C LYS A 20 10.84 16.54 15.15
N PRO A 21 10.00 16.91 16.13
CA PRO A 21 9.76 16.06 17.29
C PRO A 21 9.03 14.78 16.89
N ASP A 22 9.32 13.69 17.59
CA ASP A 22 8.60 12.43 17.46
C ASP A 22 7.17 12.59 18.00
N THR A 23 6.21 12.05 17.25
CA THR A 23 4.78 12.08 17.59
C THR A 23 4.13 10.79 17.11
N ALA A 24 3.09 10.31 17.79
CA ALA A 24 2.27 9.23 17.27
C ALA A 24 1.58 9.66 15.96
N ARG A 25 1.68 8.84 14.91
CA ARG A 25 1.11 9.10 13.58
C ARG A 25 0.37 7.86 13.10
N GLU A 26 -0.79 8.08 12.49
CA GLU A 26 -1.62 7.05 11.88
C GLU A 26 -2.02 7.48 10.47
N ALA A 27 -2.09 6.53 9.55
CA ALA A 27 -2.57 6.74 8.19
C ALA A 27 -3.46 5.56 7.77
N VAL A 28 -4.61 5.87 7.15
CA VAL A 28 -5.56 4.89 6.62
C VAL A 28 -5.65 5.04 5.12
N ALA A 29 -5.46 3.94 4.38
CA ALA A 29 -5.60 3.89 2.93
C ALA A 29 -6.59 2.77 2.52
N ARG A 30 -7.18 2.91 1.33
CA ARG A 30 -8.08 1.89 0.73
C ARG A 30 -7.73 1.67 -0.73
N GLY A 31 -7.97 0.46 -1.21
CA GLY A 31 -7.85 0.07 -2.62
C GLY A 31 -8.96 -0.92 -2.99
N GLN A 32 -9.21 -1.07 -4.29
CA GLN A 32 -10.21 -1.99 -4.83
C GLN A 32 -9.65 -2.70 -6.05
N VAL A 33 -10.04 -3.97 -6.21
CA VAL A 33 -9.82 -4.75 -7.44
C VAL A 33 -11.17 -5.06 -8.06
N THR A 34 -11.40 -4.54 -9.27
CA THR A 34 -12.60 -4.85 -10.06
C THR A 34 -12.37 -6.13 -10.86
N MET A 35 -13.36 -7.02 -10.87
CA MET A 35 -13.29 -8.31 -11.53
C MET A 35 -14.66 -8.75 -12.05
N GLN A 36 -14.69 -9.83 -12.82
CA GLN A 36 -15.95 -10.42 -13.29
C GLN A 36 -16.75 -11.02 -12.11
N PRO A 37 -18.10 -11.01 -12.16
CA PRO A 37 -18.93 -11.61 -11.12
C PRO A 37 -18.60 -13.09 -10.85
N ALA A 38 -18.30 -13.85 -11.91
CA ALA A 38 -17.91 -15.26 -11.80
C ALA A 38 -16.62 -15.46 -11.00
N THR A 39 -15.63 -14.57 -11.16
CA THR A 39 -14.39 -14.61 -10.36
C THR A 39 -14.67 -14.37 -8.89
N LEU A 40 -15.51 -13.37 -8.58
CA LEU A 40 -15.89 -13.08 -7.19
C LEU A 40 -16.63 -14.26 -6.54
N ALA A 41 -17.52 -14.94 -7.29
CA ALA A 41 -18.20 -16.13 -6.81
C ALA A 41 -17.20 -17.24 -6.44
N LEU A 42 -16.24 -17.52 -7.33
CA LEU A 42 -15.20 -18.53 -7.07
C LEU A 42 -14.33 -18.21 -5.84
N ILE A 43 -14.01 -16.93 -5.62
CA ILE A 43 -13.28 -16.49 -4.42
C ILE A 43 -14.12 -16.77 -3.16
N LYS A 44 -15.39 -16.37 -3.17
CA LYS A 44 -16.30 -16.54 -2.02
C LYS A 44 -16.58 -18.00 -1.69
N GLU A 45 -16.64 -18.86 -2.70
CA GLU A 45 -16.87 -20.30 -2.54
C GLU A 45 -15.58 -21.07 -2.18
N GLY A 46 -14.42 -20.42 -2.19
CA GLY A 46 -13.12 -21.07 -1.92
C GLY A 46 -12.71 -22.09 -2.98
N ARG A 47 -13.26 -22.00 -4.20
CA ARG A 47 -13.07 -22.99 -5.28
C ARG A 47 -11.93 -22.67 -6.24
N LEU A 48 -11.08 -21.70 -5.90
CA LEU A 48 -9.93 -21.34 -6.72
C LEU A 48 -8.84 -22.39 -6.62
N ALA A 49 -8.30 -22.80 -7.77
CA ALA A 49 -7.18 -23.74 -7.85
C ALA A 49 -5.90 -23.25 -7.13
N LYS A 50 -5.79 -21.95 -6.88
CA LYS A 50 -4.68 -21.31 -6.17
C LYS A 50 -4.84 -21.30 -4.63
N GLY A 51 -5.95 -21.82 -4.10
CA GLY A 51 -6.26 -21.77 -2.67
C GLY A 51 -6.86 -20.43 -2.22
N ASP A 52 -6.65 -20.08 -0.95
CA ASP A 52 -7.18 -18.85 -0.34
C ASP A 52 -6.40 -17.61 -0.80
N VAL A 53 -6.96 -16.91 -1.79
CA VAL A 53 -6.35 -15.72 -2.36
C VAL A 53 -6.44 -14.48 -1.45
N LEU A 54 -7.41 -14.43 -0.52
CA LEU A 54 -7.59 -13.27 0.36
C LEU A 54 -6.57 -13.30 1.49
N ALA A 55 -6.36 -14.48 2.12
CA ALA A 55 -5.34 -14.64 3.14
C ALA A 55 -3.93 -14.33 2.61
N VAL A 56 -3.63 -14.79 1.38
CA VAL A 56 -2.35 -14.47 0.72
C VAL A 56 -2.22 -12.96 0.45
N ALA A 57 -3.30 -12.30 0.01
CA ALA A 57 -3.29 -10.86 -0.25
C ALA A 57 -3.10 -10.03 1.03
N GLU A 58 -3.70 -10.44 2.15
CA GLU A 58 -3.53 -9.81 3.46
C GLU A 58 -2.06 -9.87 3.92
N LEU A 59 -1.46 -11.06 3.89
CA LEU A 59 -0.05 -11.24 4.25
C LEU A 59 0.86 -10.39 3.36
N ALA A 60 0.60 -10.39 2.05
CA ALA A 60 1.34 -9.57 1.10
C ALA A 60 1.24 -8.07 1.42
N GLY A 61 0.06 -7.59 1.80
CA GLY A 61 -0.17 -6.20 2.23
C GLY A 61 0.64 -5.82 3.48
N ILE A 62 0.63 -6.66 4.51
CA ILE A 62 1.41 -6.45 5.75
C ILE A 62 2.91 -6.42 5.44
N MET A 63 3.38 -7.33 4.58
CA MET A 63 4.79 -7.36 4.17
C MET A 63 5.18 -6.13 3.34
N ALA A 64 4.31 -5.68 2.43
CA ALA A 64 4.54 -4.52 1.61
C ALA A 64 4.65 -3.23 2.45
N ALA A 65 3.79 -3.06 3.44
CA ALA A 65 3.83 -1.89 4.34
C ALA A 65 5.19 -1.74 5.04
N LYS A 66 5.82 -2.86 5.43
CA LYS A 66 7.13 -2.88 6.09
C LYS A 66 8.33 -2.70 5.14
N LYS A 67 8.11 -2.75 3.83
CA LYS A 67 9.15 -2.58 2.80
C LYS A 67 9.16 -1.18 2.19
N THR A 68 8.26 -0.30 2.62
CA THR A 68 8.23 1.11 2.24
C THR A 68 9.10 1.92 3.22
N SER A 69 9.87 2.88 2.70
CA SER A 69 10.77 3.76 3.46
C SER A 69 10.61 5.22 3.06
#